data_AF-A0A4U5VP04-F1
#
_entry.id   AF-A0A4U5VP04-F1
#
_cell.length_a   1.000
_cell.length_b   1.000
_cell.length_c   1.000
_cell.angle_alpha   90.00
_cell.angle_beta   90.00
_cell.angle_gamma   90.00
#
_symmetry.space_group_name_H-M   'P 1'
#
loop_
_entity.id
_entity.type
_entity.pdbx_description
1 polymer ?
#
loop_
_entity_poly.entity_id
_entity_poly.type
_entity_poly.pdbx_seq_one_letter_code
_entity_poly.pdbx_strand_id
1 'polypeptide(L)' 'MVMHLGLSSRSGGGFFGLSIIFSAFATLTVAILLIMEGLSAFLHALRLHWVEFQNKFYSGQGFKFVPFSFESILEGRFDE' A
#
# COMPACT_ATOMS: atom_id res chain seq x y z
N MET A 1 4.76 20.10 21.85
CA MET A 1 3.67 21.06 22.14
C MET A 1 2.27 20.45 22.28
N VAL A 2 2.02 19.15 21.98
CA VAL A 2 0.72 18.48 22.25
C VAL A 2 0.78 17.43 23.37
N MET A 3 1.89 16.70 23.51
CA MET A 3 2.05 15.68 24.58
C MET A 3 2.09 16.26 26.00
N HIS A 4 2.53 17.51 26.18
CA HIS A 4 2.64 18.12 27.50
C HIS A 4 1.28 18.46 28.14
N LEU A 5 0.25 18.68 27.32
CA LEU A 5 -1.11 19.00 27.80
C LEU A 5 -1.85 17.74 28.28
N GLY A 6 -1.59 16.59 27.65
CA GLY A 6 -2.18 15.31 28.00
C GLY A 6 -1.60 14.65 29.24
N LEU A 7 -0.27 14.72 29.41
CA LEU A 7 0.44 14.08 30.52
C LEU A 7 0.31 14.84 31.86
N SER A 8 -0.09 16.12 31.85
CA SER A 8 -0.26 16.95 33.05
C SER A 8 -1.63 16.78 33.74
N SER A 9 -2.64 16.27 33.02
CA SER A 9 -3.99 16.08 33.58
C SER A 9 -4.09 14.74 34.31
N ARG A 10 -4.09 14.78 35.65
CA ARG A 10 -4.25 13.63 36.55
C ARG A 10 -5.66 13.01 36.54
N SER A 11 -6.45 13.21 35.48
CA SER A 11 -7.83 12.77 35.34
C SER A 11 -8.02 11.98 34.04
N GLY A 12 -8.68 10.81 34.12
CA GLY A 12 -8.84 9.87 33.01
C GLY A 12 -9.52 10.44 31.76
N GLY A 13 -10.28 11.53 31.88
CA GLY A 13 -10.90 12.21 30.73
C GLY A 13 -9.90 12.77 29.71
N GLY A 14 -8.71 13.18 30.16
CA GLY A 14 -7.64 13.66 29.27
C GLY A 14 -7.12 12.56 28.34
N PHE A 15 -7.00 11.33 28.85
CA PHE A 15 -6.56 10.17 28.08
C PHE A 15 -7.58 9.78 26.99
N PHE A 16 -8.88 9.76 27.33
CA PHE A 16 -9.93 9.49 26.35
C PHE A 16 -9.98 10.52 25.21
N GLY A 17 -9.88 11.81 25.54
CA GLY A 17 -9.84 12.88 24.53
C GLY A 17 -8.64 12.75 23.59
N LEU A 18 -7.45 12.47 24.15
CA LEU A 18 -6.23 12.26 23.37
C LEU A 18 -6.31 11.04 22.47
N SER A 19 -6.89 9.93 22.96
CA SER A 19 -7.07 8.71 22.18
C SER A 19 -7.95 8.92 20.95
N ILE A 20 -9.06 9.67 21.09
CA ILE A 20 -9.97 9.93 19.96
C ILE A 20 -9.31 10.83 18.91
N ILE A 21 -8.67 11.92 19.35
CA ILE A 21 -7.97 12.85 18.44
C ILE A 21 -6.83 12.14 17.73
N PHE A 22 -6.06 11.31 18.44
CA PHE A 22 -4.98 10.53 17.85
C PHE A 22 -5.51 9.48 16.86
N SER A 23 -6.61 8.80 17.19
CA SER A 23 -7.24 7.84 16.27
C SER A 23 -7.67 8.52 14.97
N ALA A 24 -8.34 9.67 15.05
CA ALA A 24 -8.75 10.42 13.86
C ALA A 24 -7.55 10.88 13.02
N PHE A 25 -6.49 11.37 13.68
CA PHE A 25 -5.25 11.78 13.03
C PHE A 25 -4.53 10.60 12.34
N ALA A 26 -4.47 9.44 13.01
CA ALA A 26 -3.86 8.23 12.45
C ALA A 26 -4.64 7.73 11.23
N THR A 27 -5.97 7.71 11.28
CA THR A 27 -6.81 7.31 10.15
C THR A 27 -6.63 8.23 8.95
N LEU A 28 -6.60 9.56 9.15
CA LEU A 28 -6.35 10.51 8.06
C LEU A 28 -4.96 10.35 7.45
N THR A 29 -3.95 10.10 8.28
CA THR A 29 -2.57 9.86 7.82
C THR A 29 -2.50 8.61 6.95
N VAL A 30 -3.14 7.51 7.37
CA VAL A 30 -3.18 6.26 6.60
C VAL A 30 -3.96 6.44 5.29
N ALA A 31 -5.14 7.05 5.34
CA ALA A 31 -5.99 7.20 4.17
C ALA A 31 -5.38 8.15 3.13
N ILE A 32 -4.90 9.32 3.55
CA ILE A 32 -4.49 10.37 2.61
C ILE A 32 -3.00 10.25 2.27
N LEU A 33 -2.14 10.28 3.29
CA LEU A 33 -0.69 10.36 3.05
C LEU A 33 -0.09 9.02 2.62
N LEU A 34 -0.60 7.90 3.12
CA LEU A 34 -0.09 6.57 2.76
C LEU A 34 -0.75 6.01 1.49
N ILE A 35 -2.09 6.00 1.42
CA ILE A 35 -2.77 5.39 0.28
C ILE A 35 -2.76 6.34 -0.93
N MET A 36 -3.32 7.54 -0.81
CA MET A 36 -3.51 8.41 -1.98
C MET A 36 -2.19 8.93 -2.53
N GLU A 37 -1.34 9.49 -1.69
CA GLU A 37 -0.03 10.01 -2.11
C GLU A 37 0.96 8.86 -2.41
N GLY A 38 0.97 7.80 -1.58
CA GLY A 38 1.86 6.66 -1.79
C GLY A 38 1.57 5.88 -3.07
N LEU A 39 0.29 5.69 -3.44
CA LEU A 39 -0.08 5.03 -4.69
C LEU A 39 0.31 5.88 -5.92
N SER A 40 0.16 7.21 -5.84
CA SER A 40 0.60 8.13 -6.89
C SER A 40 2.11 8.03 -7.12
N ALA A 41 2.90 8.07 -6.04
CA ALA A 41 4.35 7.90 -6.12
C ALA A 41 4.75 6.50 -6.64
N PHE A 42 4.04 5.45 -6.22
CA PHE A 42 4.27 4.09 -6.69
C PHE A 42 4.04 3.95 -8.20
N LEU A 43 2.92 4.48 -8.72
CA LEU A 43 2.62 4.44 -10.15
C LEU A 43 3.63 5.24 -10.97
N HIS A 44 4.10 6.37 -10.45
CA HIS A 44 5.17 7.12 -11.08
C HIS A 44 6.47 6.30 -11.16
N ALA A 45 6.87 5.67 -10.05
CA ALA A 45 8.03 4.78 -10.02
C ALA A 45 7.88 3.58 -10.99
N LEU A 46 6.68 3.00 -11.07
CA LEU A 46 6.38 1.92 -12.01
C LEU A 46 6.51 2.38 -13.46
N ARG A 47 6.00 3.57 -13.81
CA ARG A 47 6.17 4.15 -15.15
C ARG A 47 7.64 4.31 -15.51
N LEU A 48 8.45 4.84 -14.61
CA LEU A 48 9.89 4.97 -14.83
C LEU A 48 10.54 3.59 -15.06
N HIS A 49 10.17 2.58 -14.26
CA HIS A 49 10.65 1.22 -14.44
C HIS A 49 10.27 0.64 -15.81
N TRP A 50 9.01 0.78 -16.21
CA TRP A 50 8.52 0.21 -17.47
C TRP A 50 9.06 0.97 -18.69
N VAL A 51 8.97 2.29 -18.71
CA VAL A 51 9.28 3.10 -19.90
C VAL A 51 10.76 3.43 -20.00
N GLU A 52 11.43 3.71 -18.89
CA GLU A 52 12.83 4.17 -18.91
C GLU A 52 13.83 3.05 -18.66
N PHE A 53 13.49 2.06 -17.83
CA PHE A 53 14.39 0.95 -17.50
C PHE A 53 14.18 -0.28 -18.42
N GLN A 54 12.95 -0.78 -18.58
CA GLN A 54 12.71 -1.97 -19.42
C GLN A 54 12.92 -1.72 -20.92
N ASN A 55 12.66 -0.51 -21.41
CA ASN A 55 12.87 -0.17 -22.82
C ASN A 55 14.35 -0.27 -23.28
N LYS A 56 15.31 -0.34 -22.34
CA LYS A 56 16.74 -0.47 -22.68
C LYS A 56 17.22 -1.91 -22.86
N PHE A 57 16.58 -2.88 -22.21
CA PHE A 57 17.11 -4.25 -22.12
C PHE A 57 16.05 -5.35 -22.32
N TYR A 58 14.76 -5.02 -22.18
CA TYR A 58 13.68 -5.98 -22.26
C TYR A 58 12.94 -5.81 -23.59
N SER A 59 13.14 -6.75 -24.51
CA SER A 59 12.54 -6.71 -25.86
C SER A 59 11.06 -7.14 -25.89
N GLY A 60 10.47 -7.55 -24.76
CA GLY A 60 9.05 -7.91 -24.67
C GLY A 60 8.62 -9.16 -25.47
N GLN A 61 9.58 -9.94 -25.96
CA GLN A 61 9.34 -11.13 -26.78
C GLN A 61 9.43 -12.39 -25.91
N GLY A 62 8.44 -13.28 -26.00
CA GLY A 62 8.44 -14.58 -25.32
C GLY A 62 7.03 -15.14 -25.14
N PHE A 63 6.94 -16.44 -24.91
CA PHE A 63 5.72 -17.09 -24.45
C PHE A 63 5.81 -17.30 -22.94
N LYS A 64 4.70 -17.05 -22.22
CA LYS A 64 4.64 -17.38 -20.80
C LYS A 64 4.68 -18.90 -20.69
N PHE A 65 5.74 -19.44 -20.08
CA PHE A 65 5.79 -20.87 -19.78
C PHE A 65 4.75 -21.20 -18.70
N VAL A 66 3.74 -21.97 -19.09
CA VAL A 66 2.75 -22.52 -18.18
C VAL A 66 2.99 -24.03 -18.13
N PRO A 67 3.60 -24.56 -17.07
CA PRO A 67 3.81 -26.00 -16.94
C PRO A 67 2.47 -26.72 -16.76
N PHE A 68 2.37 -27.93 -17.27
CA PHE A 68 1.24 -28.81 -16.96
C PHE A 68 1.25 -29.12 -15.46
N SER A 69 0.24 -28.62 -14.75
CA SER A 69 0.02 -28.87 -13.32
C SER A 69 -1.41 -29.40 -13.12
N PHE A 70 -1.55 -30.41 -12.27
CA PHE A 70 -2.86 -30.93 -11.87
C PHE A 70 -3.69 -29.92 -11.08
N GLU A 71 -3.07 -28.84 -10.58
CA GLU A 71 -3.76 -27.73 -9.90
C GLU A 71 -4.67 -26.96 -10.87
N SER A 72 -4.28 -26.81 -12.14
CA SER A 72 -5.12 -26.18 -13.19
C SER A 72 -6.40 -27.00 -13.47
N ILE A 73 -6.28 -28.34 -13.46
CA ILE A 73 -7.41 -29.27 -13.63
C ILE A 73 -8.35 -29.22 -12.41
N LEU A 74 -7.78 -29.12 -11.19
CA LEU A 74 -8.55 -29.03 -9.96
C LEU A 74 -9.35 -27.71 -9.87
N GLU A 75 -8.79 -26.63 -10.41
CA GLU A 75 -9.42 -25.30 -10.43
C GLU A 75 -10.42 -25.12 -11.61
N GLY A 76 -10.52 -26.10 -12.51
CA GLY A 76 -11.43 -26.08 -13.66
C GLY A 76 -11.06 -25.08 -14.76
N ARG A 77 -9.82 -24.57 -14.74
CA ARG A 77 -9.32 -23.59 -15.71
C ARG A 77 -8.68 -24.35 -16.87
N PHE A 78 -9.50 -24.71 -17.86
CA PHE A 78 -8.98 -25.20 -19.13
C PHE A 78 -8.34 -24.02 -19.86
N ASP A 79 -7.03 -23.88 -19.72
CA ASP A 79 -6.24 -22.87 -20.42
C ASP A 79 -6.31 -23.16 -21.94
N GLU A 80 -6.79 -22.18 -22.72
CA GLU A 80 -6.65 -22.12 -24.19
C GLU A 80 -5.24 -21.67 -24.58
#